data_AF-A0A2T2WDG9-F1
#
_entry.id   AF-A0A2T2WDG9-F1
#
_cell.length_a   1.000
_cell.length_b   1.000
_cell.length_c   1.000
_cell.angle_alpha   90.00
_cell.angle_beta   90.00
_cell.angle_gamma   90.00
#
_symmetry.space_group_name_H-M   'P 1'
#
loop_
_entity.id
_entity.type
_entity.pdbx_description
1 polymer ?
#
loop_
_entity_poly.entity_id
_entity_poly.type
_entity_poly.pdbx_seq_one_letter_code
_entity_poly.pdbx_strand_id
1 'polypeptide(L)'
;MLYAFSGDATSVWLQTVRQALAETMKAHGHAETDDPEEAGLVFHTVLPQRPRPFRRKSQATFVVGLIPWDEPVTNPLQQLYPLLVRSLANLVIGGSSDRTMTYLVTPELGNYSLSHAAANWQESLYERVAPLATSHLVIDNLFDEDLPEELWLGNQTTDEMREASRTLASWNLFPAPYPVAEMLPPDDYRHLQRVFGIGGLSYGNLSARHRGEHFWMSASGIDKGKIGTVSRDILLVKGYDEKNRAMRLSVIPGSHPLRVSVDAVEHWGIYRKHPEIGALIHIHAWMDGIPSTTVNYPCGTVEMGESMSALLDQDPHPERTVIGLRNHGITATGPSFPDILSRLEGRILAQVPML
;
A
#
# COMPACT_ATOMS: atom_id res chain seq x y z
N MET A 1 -6.77 -17.98 10.36
CA MET A 1 -7.55 -16.72 10.43
C MET A 1 -9.03 -17.03 10.51
N LEU A 2 -9.79 -16.24 11.27
CA LEU A 2 -11.25 -16.28 11.31
C LEU A 2 -11.82 -15.41 10.18
N TYR A 3 -12.72 -15.95 9.36
CA TYR A 3 -13.38 -15.23 8.28
C TYR A 3 -14.91 -15.29 8.40
N ALA A 4 -15.60 -14.34 7.76
CA ALA A 4 -17.06 -14.30 7.73
C ALA A 4 -17.60 -13.78 6.39
N PHE A 5 -18.86 -14.10 6.14
CA PHE A 5 -19.63 -13.55 5.03
C PHE A 5 -20.64 -12.52 5.55
N SER A 6 -20.70 -11.35 4.90
CA SER A 6 -21.64 -10.28 5.26
C SER A 6 -22.52 -9.88 4.07
N GLY A 7 -23.81 -9.67 4.31
CA GLY A 7 -24.81 -9.35 3.28
C GLY A 7 -25.43 -10.58 2.62
N ASP A 8 -26.53 -10.36 1.90
CA ASP A 8 -27.29 -11.45 1.28
C ASP A 8 -26.65 -11.94 -0.02
N ALA A 9 -26.79 -13.24 -0.31
CA ALA A 9 -26.36 -13.86 -1.56
C ALA A 9 -27.55 -14.07 -2.50
N THR A 10 -28.05 -12.97 -3.07
CA THR A 10 -29.29 -12.97 -3.86
C THR A 10 -29.11 -13.45 -5.30
N SER A 11 -27.89 -13.42 -5.84
CA SER A 11 -27.58 -13.90 -7.19
C SER A 11 -26.89 -15.26 -7.17
N VAL A 12 -27.07 -16.03 -8.24
CA VAL A 12 -26.42 -17.35 -8.35
C VAL A 12 -24.89 -17.19 -8.39
N TRP A 13 -24.37 -16.14 -9.01
CA TRP A 13 -22.94 -15.85 -9.01
C TRP A 13 -22.40 -15.66 -7.59
N LEU A 14 -23.10 -14.87 -6.74
CA LEU A 14 -22.69 -14.66 -5.35
C LEU A 14 -22.69 -15.97 -4.57
N GLN A 15 -23.71 -16.82 -4.76
CA GLN A 15 -23.78 -18.13 -4.11
C GLN A 15 -22.59 -19.02 -4.54
N THR A 16 -22.28 -19.07 -5.83
CA THR A 16 -21.16 -19.85 -6.38
C THR A 16 -19.81 -19.37 -5.83
N VAL A 17 -19.55 -18.06 -5.86
CA VAL A 17 -18.26 -17.51 -5.37
C VAL A 17 -18.12 -17.67 -3.87
N ARG A 18 -19.20 -17.45 -3.09
CA ARG A 18 -19.17 -17.69 -1.65
C ARG A 18 -18.88 -19.14 -1.31
N GLN A 19 -19.55 -20.08 -1.97
CA GLN A 19 -19.31 -21.51 -1.76
C GLN A 19 -17.85 -21.87 -2.06
N ALA A 20 -17.33 -21.42 -3.21
CA ALA A 20 -15.95 -21.65 -3.59
C ALA A 20 -14.95 -21.09 -2.58
N LEU A 21 -15.15 -19.85 -2.12
CA LEU A 21 -14.30 -19.24 -1.09
C LEU A 21 -14.41 -19.99 0.23
N ALA A 22 -15.60 -20.38 0.68
CA ALA A 22 -15.77 -21.12 1.93
C ALA A 22 -15.06 -22.48 1.89
N GLU A 23 -15.22 -23.24 0.81
CA GLU A 23 -14.58 -24.54 0.61
C GLU A 23 -13.05 -24.41 0.61
N THR A 24 -12.50 -23.46 -0.15
CA THR A 24 -11.04 -23.27 -0.23
C THR A 24 -10.47 -22.72 1.07
N MET A 25 -11.09 -21.73 1.69
CA MET A 25 -10.65 -21.19 2.98
C MET A 25 -10.61 -22.29 4.05
N LYS A 26 -11.63 -23.16 4.11
CA LYS A 26 -11.66 -24.30 5.01
C LYS A 26 -10.56 -25.32 4.68
N ALA A 27 -10.30 -25.60 3.41
CA ALA A 27 -9.23 -26.50 2.97
C ALA A 27 -7.84 -26.02 3.41
N HIS A 28 -7.62 -24.69 3.44
CA HIS A 28 -6.40 -24.06 3.96
C HIS A 28 -6.39 -23.85 5.49
N GLY A 29 -7.36 -24.43 6.22
CA GLY A 29 -7.39 -24.43 7.68
C GLY A 29 -7.91 -23.13 8.32
N HIS A 30 -8.57 -22.27 7.55
CA HIS A 30 -9.27 -21.11 8.09
C HIS A 30 -10.62 -21.52 8.70
N ALA A 31 -11.08 -20.73 9.68
CA ALA A 31 -12.34 -20.98 10.37
C ALA A 31 -13.38 -19.91 9.98
N GLU A 32 -14.61 -20.34 9.74
CA GLU A 32 -15.75 -19.46 9.50
C GLU A 32 -16.39 -19.05 10.82
N THR A 33 -16.90 -17.83 10.91
CA THR A 33 -17.78 -17.35 11.99
C THR A 33 -19.05 -16.75 11.41
N ASP A 34 -20.16 -16.92 12.14
CA ASP A 34 -21.44 -16.30 11.83
C ASP A 34 -21.49 -14.82 12.25
N ASP A 35 -20.51 -14.33 13.03
CA ASP A 35 -20.38 -12.93 13.42
C ASP A 35 -19.26 -12.22 12.64
N PRO A 36 -19.59 -11.43 11.60
CA PRO A 36 -18.59 -10.67 10.83
C PRO A 36 -17.78 -9.66 11.65
N GLU A 37 -18.26 -9.28 12.83
CA GLU A 37 -17.55 -8.31 13.68
C GLU A 37 -16.36 -8.92 14.42
N GLU A 38 -16.32 -10.25 14.57
CA GLU A 38 -15.20 -11.00 15.16
C GLU A 38 -14.15 -11.43 14.12
N ALA A 39 -14.50 -11.38 12.84
CA ALA A 39 -13.64 -11.87 11.76
C ALA A 39 -12.48 -10.92 11.44
N GLY A 40 -11.32 -11.51 11.14
CA GLY A 40 -10.17 -10.80 10.58
C GLY A 40 -10.32 -10.54 9.08
N LEU A 41 -11.09 -11.38 8.38
CA LEU A 41 -11.45 -11.25 6.97
C LEU A 41 -12.97 -11.29 6.78
N VAL A 42 -13.53 -10.29 6.13
CA VAL A 42 -14.96 -10.23 5.80
C VAL A 42 -15.15 -10.18 4.30
N PHE A 43 -15.87 -11.16 3.76
CA PHE A 43 -16.39 -11.14 2.39
C PHE A 43 -17.77 -10.46 2.39
N HIS A 44 -17.82 -9.21 1.97
CA HIS A 44 -19.01 -8.36 2.03
C HIS A 44 -19.68 -8.23 0.67
N THR A 45 -20.98 -8.55 0.57
CA THR A 45 -21.74 -8.30 -0.66
C THR A 45 -21.89 -6.80 -0.92
N VAL A 46 -21.42 -6.34 -2.08
CA VAL A 46 -21.52 -4.95 -2.52
C VAL A 46 -22.43 -4.87 -3.74
N LEU A 47 -23.60 -4.25 -3.58
CA LEU A 47 -24.54 -4.06 -4.69
C LEU A 47 -24.12 -2.85 -5.54
N PRO A 48 -23.94 -3.00 -6.87
CA PRO A 48 -23.51 -1.91 -7.76
C PRO A 48 -24.35 -0.63 -7.65
N GLN A 49 -25.67 -0.77 -7.52
CA GLN A 49 -26.60 0.36 -7.46
C GLN A 49 -26.58 1.07 -6.09
N ARG A 50 -26.05 0.40 -5.06
CA ARG A 50 -25.96 0.93 -3.69
C ARG A 50 -24.74 0.37 -2.97
N PRO A 51 -23.51 0.76 -3.39
CA PRO A 51 -22.26 0.18 -2.91
C PRO A 51 -21.96 0.67 -1.49
N ARG A 52 -22.53 0.00 -0.50
CA ARG A 52 -22.41 0.34 0.91
C ARG A 52 -21.13 -0.27 1.49
N PRO A 53 -20.43 0.46 2.37
CA PRO A 53 -19.28 -0.10 3.06
C PRO A 53 -19.71 -1.05 4.17
N PHE A 54 -18.85 -2.04 4.45
CA PHE A 54 -18.91 -2.80 5.69
C PHE A 54 -18.37 -1.94 6.83
N ARG A 55 -19.13 -1.85 7.93
CA ARG A 55 -18.70 -1.07 9.10
C ARG A 55 -17.71 -1.88 9.94
N ARG A 56 -16.42 -1.64 9.75
CA ARG A 56 -15.35 -2.27 10.53
C ARG A 56 -15.42 -1.85 12.01
N LYS A 57 -15.24 -2.79 12.94
CA LYS A 57 -14.96 -2.51 14.36
C LYS A 57 -13.47 -2.34 14.66
N SER A 58 -12.61 -2.88 13.78
CA SER A 58 -11.15 -2.80 13.89
C SER A 58 -10.54 -2.37 12.56
N GLN A 59 -9.47 -1.59 12.61
CA GLN A 59 -8.69 -1.25 11.40
C GLN A 59 -7.99 -2.47 10.81
N ALA A 60 -7.79 -3.53 11.61
CA ALA A 60 -7.17 -4.77 11.16
C ALA A 60 -8.11 -5.70 10.37
N THR A 61 -9.41 -5.39 10.30
CA THR A 61 -10.38 -6.20 9.53
C THR A 61 -10.20 -5.95 8.03
N PHE A 62 -9.74 -6.97 7.31
CA PHE A 62 -9.64 -6.95 5.87
C PHE A 62 -11.02 -7.22 5.25
N VAL A 63 -11.43 -6.38 4.30
CA VAL A 63 -12.75 -6.47 3.66
C VAL A 63 -12.60 -6.74 2.17
N VAL A 64 -13.19 -7.83 1.70
CA VAL A 64 -13.30 -8.18 0.29
C VAL A 64 -14.73 -7.93 -0.17
N GLY A 65 -14.92 -6.97 -1.08
CA GLY A 65 -16.22 -6.67 -1.67
C GLY A 65 -16.57 -7.67 -2.78
N LEU A 66 -17.66 -8.42 -2.62
CA LEU A 66 -18.20 -9.31 -3.64
C LEU A 66 -19.25 -8.58 -4.46
N ILE A 67 -18.98 -8.33 -5.74
CA ILE A 67 -19.82 -7.51 -6.61
C ILE A 67 -20.42 -8.39 -7.70
N PRO A 68 -21.73 -8.71 -7.65
CA PRO A 68 -22.39 -9.31 -8.78
C PRO A 68 -22.46 -8.31 -9.93
N TRP A 69 -22.06 -8.72 -11.13
CA TRP A 69 -22.11 -7.86 -12.32
C TRP A 69 -22.95 -8.51 -13.40
N ASP A 70 -24.06 -7.88 -13.76
CA ASP A 70 -25.01 -8.47 -14.72
C ASP A 70 -24.58 -8.25 -16.18
N GLU A 71 -23.75 -7.25 -16.43
CA GLU A 71 -23.24 -6.90 -17.76
C GLU A 71 -21.88 -7.58 -18.06
N PRO A 72 -21.46 -7.68 -19.33
CA PRO A 72 -20.08 -8.05 -19.64
C PRO A 72 -19.09 -7.03 -19.09
N VAL A 73 -18.07 -7.50 -18.38
CA VAL A 73 -16.99 -6.65 -17.87
C VAL A 73 -15.92 -6.52 -18.96
N THR A 74 -15.91 -5.40 -19.68
CA THR A 74 -14.93 -5.12 -20.76
C THR A 74 -13.71 -4.37 -20.25
N ASN A 75 -13.88 -3.56 -19.20
CA ASN A 75 -12.79 -2.86 -18.53
C ASN A 75 -12.97 -2.98 -17.01
N PRO A 76 -12.44 -4.05 -16.39
CA PRO A 76 -12.66 -4.33 -14.98
C PRO A 76 -12.22 -3.20 -14.06
N LEU A 77 -11.10 -2.55 -14.37
CA LEU A 77 -10.59 -1.46 -13.54
C LEU A 77 -11.55 -0.25 -13.60
N GLN A 78 -12.01 0.17 -14.79
CA GLN A 78 -12.98 1.28 -14.90
C GLN A 78 -14.32 0.96 -14.26
N GLN A 79 -14.78 -0.29 -14.34
CA GLN A 79 -16.11 -0.68 -13.86
C GLN A 79 -16.13 -0.97 -12.34
N LEU A 80 -15.07 -1.57 -11.79
CA LEU A 80 -15.03 -2.04 -10.40
C LEU A 80 -14.31 -1.08 -9.45
N TYR A 81 -13.33 -0.29 -9.91
CA TYR A 81 -12.59 0.63 -9.04
C TYR A 81 -13.49 1.69 -8.36
N PRO A 82 -14.49 2.31 -9.02
CA PRO A 82 -15.43 3.19 -8.33
C PRO A 82 -16.18 2.51 -7.17
N LEU A 83 -16.50 1.22 -7.32
CA LEU A 83 -17.22 0.45 -6.32
C LEU A 83 -16.32 0.04 -5.16
N LEU A 84 -15.05 -0.27 -5.44
CA LEU A 84 -14.02 -0.44 -4.43
C LEU A 84 -13.93 0.80 -3.53
N VAL A 85 -13.83 1.99 -4.15
CA VAL A 85 -13.71 3.26 -3.44
C VAL A 85 -14.96 3.54 -2.60
N ARG A 86 -16.17 3.38 -3.16
CA ARG A 86 -17.43 3.64 -2.45
C ARG A 86 -17.72 2.63 -1.32
N SER A 87 -17.32 1.38 -1.50
CA SER A 87 -17.49 0.32 -0.48
C SER A 87 -16.37 0.31 0.56
N LEU A 88 -15.31 1.10 0.38
CA LEU A 88 -14.12 1.14 1.24
C LEU A 88 -13.48 -0.25 1.44
N ALA A 89 -13.64 -1.15 0.46
CA ALA A 89 -13.07 -2.49 0.50
C ALA A 89 -11.55 -2.45 0.26
N ASN A 90 -10.84 -3.43 0.82
CA ASN A 90 -9.40 -3.61 0.58
C ASN A 90 -9.13 -4.33 -0.75
N LEU A 91 -10.12 -5.06 -1.24
CA LEU A 91 -10.10 -5.80 -2.50
C LEU A 91 -11.56 -5.92 -2.95
N VAL A 92 -11.82 -5.85 -4.25
CA VAL A 92 -13.13 -6.25 -4.80
C VAL A 92 -12.97 -7.42 -5.74
N ILE A 93 -13.91 -8.35 -5.67
CA ILE A 93 -14.07 -9.48 -6.57
C ILE A 93 -15.39 -9.25 -7.31
N GLY A 94 -15.29 -8.96 -8.61
CA GLY A 94 -16.44 -8.82 -9.50
C GLY A 94 -16.53 -10.00 -10.46
N GLY A 95 -17.73 -10.32 -10.94
CA GLY A 95 -17.87 -11.34 -11.98
C GLY A 95 -19.15 -11.19 -12.77
N SER A 96 -19.07 -11.58 -14.03
CA SER A 96 -20.15 -11.45 -15.01
C SER A 96 -21.25 -12.49 -14.80
N SER A 97 -22.47 -12.14 -15.22
CA SER A 97 -23.65 -13.01 -15.22
C SER A 97 -23.45 -14.29 -16.03
N ASP A 98 -22.60 -14.26 -17.06
CA ASP A 98 -22.24 -15.42 -17.88
C ASP A 98 -21.27 -16.40 -17.19
N ARG A 99 -20.75 -16.03 -16.00
CA ARG A 99 -19.86 -16.84 -15.15
C ARG A 99 -18.61 -17.35 -15.84
N THR A 100 -18.12 -16.65 -16.86
CA THR A 100 -16.90 -17.05 -17.55
C THR A 100 -15.66 -16.54 -16.82
N MET A 101 -15.74 -15.33 -16.25
CA MET A 101 -14.61 -14.61 -15.70
C MET A 101 -14.89 -14.02 -14.31
N THR A 102 -13.87 -14.02 -13.47
CA THR A 102 -13.80 -13.27 -12.20
C THR A 102 -12.70 -12.24 -12.31
N TYR A 103 -12.97 -11.04 -11.79
CA TYR A 103 -12.08 -9.91 -11.82
C TYR A 103 -11.76 -9.47 -10.40
N LEU A 104 -10.49 -9.19 -10.13
CA LEU A 104 -10.00 -8.75 -8.83
C LEU A 104 -9.39 -7.37 -8.98
N VAL A 105 -9.84 -6.40 -8.20
CA VAL A 105 -9.33 -5.03 -8.21
C VAL A 105 -8.92 -4.59 -6.81
N THR A 106 -7.75 -3.96 -6.67
CA THR A 106 -7.18 -3.43 -5.41
C THR A 106 -7.04 -1.90 -5.44
N PRO A 107 -6.92 -1.22 -4.28
CA PRO A 107 -6.67 0.22 -4.20
C PRO A 107 -5.43 0.67 -4.98
N GLU A 108 -4.38 -0.16 -4.95
CA GLU A 108 -3.09 -0.01 -5.63
C GLU A 108 -3.16 -0.38 -7.12
N LEU A 109 -4.36 -0.31 -7.71
CA LEU A 109 -4.64 -0.57 -9.13
C LEU A 109 -4.28 -1.98 -9.62
N GLY A 110 -4.00 -2.95 -8.75
CA GLY A 110 -3.90 -4.34 -9.15
C GLY A 110 -5.21 -4.81 -9.79
N ASN A 111 -5.13 -5.35 -11.01
CA ASN A 111 -6.26 -5.83 -11.79
C ASN A 111 -5.96 -7.23 -12.35
N TYR A 112 -6.69 -8.23 -11.89
CA TYR A 112 -6.50 -9.62 -12.32
C TYR A 112 -7.78 -10.20 -12.89
N SER A 113 -7.64 -11.05 -13.91
CA SER A 113 -8.75 -11.78 -14.52
C SER A 113 -8.51 -13.28 -14.38
N LEU A 114 -9.49 -14.01 -13.84
CA LEU A 114 -9.46 -15.46 -13.66
C LEU A 114 -10.62 -16.09 -14.43
N SER A 115 -10.35 -17.15 -15.19
CA SER A 115 -11.40 -17.90 -15.87
C SER A 115 -11.99 -18.97 -14.95
N HIS A 116 -13.32 -19.06 -14.89
CA HIS A 116 -14.00 -20.14 -14.15
C HIS A 116 -13.81 -21.52 -14.79
N ALA A 117 -13.44 -21.57 -16.07
CA ALA A 117 -13.15 -22.82 -16.77
C ALA A 117 -11.78 -23.41 -16.36
N ALA A 118 -10.94 -22.61 -15.68
CA ALA A 118 -9.66 -23.10 -15.17
C ALA A 118 -9.90 -24.08 -14.01
N ALA A 119 -9.28 -25.25 -14.07
CA ALA A 119 -9.45 -26.29 -13.05
C ALA A 119 -9.02 -25.87 -11.63
N ASN A 120 -8.19 -24.83 -11.53
CA ASN A 120 -7.66 -24.26 -10.29
C ASN A 120 -8.24 -22.87 -9.97
N TRP A 121 -9.40 -22.51 -10.51
CA TRP A 121 -10.00 -21.18 -10.31
C TRP A 121 -10.18 -20.83 -8.82
N GLN A 122 -10.70 -21.77 -8.01
CA GLN A 122 -10.91 -21.54 -6.57
C GLN A 122 -9.59 -21.30 -5.83
N GLU A 123 -8.57 -22.09 -6.15
CA GLU A 123 -7.23 -21.92 -5.58
C GLU A 123 -6.61 -20.58 -6.01
N SER A 124 -6.78 -20.21 -7.29
CA SER A 124 -6.29 -18.93 -7.81
C SER A 124 -6.96 -17.73 -7.14
N LEU A 125 -8.23 -17.84 -6.73
CA LEU A 125 -8.88 -16.81 -5.92
C LEU A 125 -8.24 -16.69 -4.55
N TYR A 126 -8.02 -17.83 -3.88
CA TYR A 126 -7.38 -17.89 -2.58
C TYR A 126 -5.97 -17.31 -2.59
N GLU A 127 -5.13 -17.70 -3.56
CA GLU A 127 -3.76 -17.19 -3.74
C GLU A 127 -3.71 -15.66 -3.92
N ARG A 128 -4.79 -15.03 -4.40
CA ARG A 128 -4.88 -13.57 -4.53
C ARG A 128 -5.42 -12.88 -3.29
N VAL A 129 -6.31 -13.53 -2.55
CA VAL A 129 -6.95 -12.96 -1.36
C VAL A 129 -6.07 -13.15 -0.13
N ALA A 130 -5.56 -14.37 0.08
CA ALA A 130 -4.93 -14.77 1.34
C ALA A 130 -3.71 -13.92 1.69
N PRO A 131 -2.73 -13.68 0.79
CA PRO A 131 -1.56 -12.87 1.14
C PRO A 131 -1.94 -11.46 1.61
N LEU A 132 -2.94 -10.84 0.96
CA LEU A 132 -3.39 -9.50 1.32
C LEU A 132 -4.14 -9.51 2.65
N ALA A 133 -5.04 -10.47 2.83
CA ALA A 133 -5.87 -10.59 4.03
C ALA A 133 -5.08 -10.98 5.28
N THR A 134 -3.93 -11.64 5.13
CA THR A 134 -3.05 -12.04 6.23
C THR A 134 -1.87 -11.10 6.46
N SER A 135 -1.75 -10.03 5.67
CA SER A 135 -0.66 -9.07 5.81
C SER A 135 -0.72 -8.26 7.11
N HIS A 136 0.44 -7.94 7.66
CA HIS A 136 0.58 -7.23 8.93
C HIS A 136 0.75 -5.73 8.69
N LEU A 137 -0.37 -5.01 8.70
CA LEU A 137 -0.41 -3.56 8.56
C LEU A 137 0.09 -2.85 9.83
N VAL A 138 1.02 -1.90 9.64
CA VAL A 138 1.68 -1.12 10.70
C VAL A 138 1.45 0.37 10.42
N ILE A 139 0.42 0.94 11.05
CA ILE A 139 0.04 2.36 10.89
C ILE A 139 0.27 3.16 12.17
N ASP A 140 0.26 2.49 13.32
CA ASP A 140 0.34 3.16 14.61
C ASP A 140 1.76 3.66 14.91
N ASN A 141 1.82 4.72 15.71
CA ASN A 141 3.06 5.37 16.09
C ASN A 141 3.14 5.51 17.62
N LEU A 142 4.27 5.11 18.18
CA LEU A 142 4.63 5.34 19.58
C LEU A 142 5.66 6.46 19.61
N PHE A 143 5.30 7.58 20.25
CA PHE A 143 6.17 8.76 20.35
C PHE A 143 6.82 8.79 21.72
N ASP A 144 8.15 8.71 21.75
CA ASP A 144 8.92 9.02 22.94
C ASP A 144 9.42 10.46 22.86
N GLU A 145 9.19 11.25 23.90
CA GLU A 145 9.69 12.62 24.05
C GLU A 145 11.17 12.63 24.48
N ASP A 146 12.04 12.00 23.68
CA ASP A 146 13.45 11.78 24.00
C ASP A 146 14.40 12.20 22.87
N LEU A 147 13.96 13.06 21.95
CA LEU A 147 14.85 13.53 20.88
C LEU A 147 15.98 14.39 21.47
N PRO A 148 17.26 14.04 21.24
CA PRO A 148 18.40 14.83 21.71
C PRO A 148 18.33 16.29 21.22
N GLU A 149 18.66 17.24 22.09
CA GLU A 149 18.57 18.69 21.81
C GLU A 149 19.38 19.10 20.58
N GLU A 150 20.53 18.47 20.36
CA GLU A 150 21.39 18.73 19.19
C GLU A 150 20.73 18.37 17.86
N LEU A 151 19.65 17.56 17.87
CA LEU A 151 18.90 17.16 16.68
C LEU A 151 17.61 17.97 16.49
N TRP A 152 17.25 18.90 17.39
CA TRP A 152 15.97 19.61 17.32
C TRP A 152 15.81 20.50 16.08
N LEU A 153 16.90 21.08 15.59
CA LEU A 153 16.91 21.85 14.34
C LEU A 153 17.18 20.97 13.11
N GLY A 154 17.41 19.68 13.33
CA GLY A 154 17.87 18.73 12.32
C GLY A 154 19.39 18.68 12.24
N ASN A 155 19.87 17.94 11.24
CA ASN A 155 21.28 17.75 10.93
C ASN A 155 21.48 17.74 9.40
N GLN A 156 22.72 17.50 8.96
CA GLN A 156 23.05 17.40 7.54
C GLN A 156 22.12 16.43 6.78
N THR A 157 21.80 15.27 7.33
CA THR A 157 20.88 14.30 6.72
C THR A 157 19.50 14.89 6.49
N THR A 158 18.95 15.63 7.46
CA THR A 158 17.65 16.29 7.29
C THR A 158 17.70 17.43 6.28
N ASP A 159 18.84 18.10 6.11
CA ASP A 159 19.03 19.11 5.06
C ASP A 159 19.05 18.48 3.68
N GLU A 160 19.73 17.35 3.52
CA GLU A 160 19.72 16.57 2.28
C GLU A 160 18.32 16.05 1.94
N MET A 161 17.52 15.64 2.94
CA MET A 161 16.10 15.30 2.74
C MET A 161 15.30 16.48 2.18
N ARG A 162 15.48 17.67 2.75
CA ARG A 162 14.80 18.89 2.28
C ARG A 162 15.13 19.19 0.83
N GLU A 163 16.41 19.08 0.47
CA GLU A 163 16.85 19.30 -0.91
C GLU A 163 16.30 18.25 -1.87
N ALA A 164 16.44 16.97 -1.51
CA ALA A 164 15.92 15.87 -2.32
C ALA A 164 14.41 16.00 -2.57
N SER A 165 13.66 16.43 -1.56
CA SER A 165 12.22 16.63 -1.72
C SER A 165 11.86 17.81 -2.63
N ARG A 166 12.68 18.88 -2.64
CA ARG A 166 12.54 19.98 -3.61
C ARG A 166 12.84 19.51 -5.03
N THR A 167 13.89 18.71 -5.21
CA THR A 167 14.25 18.12 -6.51
C THR A 167 13.12 17.23 -7.03
N LEU A 168 12.62 16.29 -6.22
CA LEU A 168 11.51 15.40 -6.61
C LEU A 168 10.23 16.18 -6.95
N ALA A 169 9.91 17.23 -6.18
CA ALA A 169 8.78 18.10 -6.47
C ALA A 169 8.94 18.83 -7.83
N SER A 170 10.17 19.19 -8.21
CA SER A 170 10.45 19.83 -9.50
C SER A 170 10.21 18.92 -10.71
N TRP A 171 10.23 17.60 -10.51
CA TRP A 171 9.92 16.62 -11.56
C TRP A 171 8.42 16.53 -11.87
N ASN A 172 7.57 17.19 -11.06
CA ASN A 172 6.12 17.26 -11.25
C ASN A 172 5.48 15.88 -11.48
N LEU A 173 5.94 14.90 -10.71
CA LEU A 173 5.39 13.55 -10.74
C LEU A 173 3.99 13.60 -10.14
N PHE A 174 2.99 13.23 -10.93
CA PHE A 174 1.62 13.16 -10.43
C PHE A 174 1.54 12.05 -9.36
N PRO A 175 0.81 12.29 -8.26
CA PRO A 175 0.72 11.32 -7.15
C PRO A 175 -0.05 10.05 -7.50
N ALA A 176 -0.68 9.99 -8.68
CA ALA A 176 -1.48 8.84 -9.12
C ALA A 176 -0.74 8.10 -10.24
N PRO A 177 -0.43 6.79 -10.06
CA PRO A 177 0.24 5.96 -11.07
C PRO A 177 -0.52 5.80 -12.39
N TYR A 178 -1.81 6.19 -12.40
CA TYR A 178 -2.75 6.16 -13.52
C TYR A 178 -3.57 7.46 -13.55
N PRO A 179 -4.18 7.87 -14.69
CA PRO A 179 -5.16 8.95 -14.69
C PRO A 179 -6.46 8.52 -14.00
N VAL A 180 -6.42 8.35 -12.67
CA VAL A 180 -7.59 7.96 -11.85
C VAL A 180 -8.73 8.98 -12.03
N ALA A 181 -8.41 10.23 -12.35
CA ALA A 181 -9.37 11.27 -12.72
C ALA A 181 -10.15 10.97 -14.02
N GLU A 182 -9.61 10.15 -14.93
CA GLU A 182 -10.31 9.67 -16.14
C GLU A 182 -11.19 8.44 -15.86
N MET A 183 -10.95 7.75 -14.75
CA MET A 183 -11.68 6.53 -14.36
C MET A 183 -12.82 6.79 -13.39
N LEU A 184 -12.67 7.80 -12.55
CA LEU A 184 -13.61 8.12 -11.49
C LEU A 184 -14.48 9.31 -11.87
N PRO A 185 -15.80 9.22 -11.67
CA PRO A 185 -16.65 10.40 -11.59
C PRO A 185 -16.08 11.43 -10.59
N PRO A 186 -16.30 12.75 -10.78
CA PRO A 186 -15.73 13.78 -9.91
C PRO A 186 -16.00 13.59 -8.41
N ASP A 187 -17.16 13.05 -8.05
CA ASP A 187 -17.51 12.75 -6.65
C ASP A 187 -16.68 11.61 -6.06
N ASP A 188 -16.45 10.54 -6.82
CA ASP A 188 -15.62 9.41 -6.38
C ASP A 188 -14.16 9.81 -6.30
N TYR A 189 -13.68 10.65 -7.22
CA TYR A 189 -12.33 11.20 -7.15
C TYR A 189 -12.16 12.04 -5.88
N ARG A 190 -13.11 12.93 -5.56
CA ARG A 190 -13.09 13.66 -4.29
C ARG A 190 -13.20 12.76 -3.07
N HIS A 191 -13.97 11.67 -3.16
CA HIS A 191 -14.06 10.70 -2.07
C HIS A 191 -12.72 9.99 -1.86
N LEU A 192 -12.08 9.51 -2.93
CA LEU A 192 -10.74 8.93 -2.92
C LEU A 192 -9.72 9.87 -2.26
N GLN A 193 -9.71 11.14 -2.67
CA GLN A 193 -8.83 12.17 -2.10
C GLN A 193 -9.03 12.32 -0.58
N ARG A 194 -10.27 12.22 -0.08
CA ARG A 194 -10.57 12.27 1.35
C ARG A 194 -10.16 10.98 2.08
N VAL A 195 -10.46 9.81 1.50
CA VAL A 195 -10.19 8.49 2.10
C VAL A 195 -8.69 8.25 2.26
N PHE A 196 -7.92 8.52 1.22
CA PHE A 196 -6.48 8.29 1.22
C PHE A 196 -5.67 9.51 1.68
N GLY A 197 -6.34 10.60 2.10
CA GLY A 197 -5.67 11.87 2.40
C GLY A 197 -4.85 12.41 1.22
N ILE A 198 -5.18 11.99 0.00
CA ILE A 198 -4.55 12.44 -1.25
C ILE A 198 -5.11 13.84 -1.54
N GLY A 199 -4.73 14.81 -0.71
CA GLY A 199 -4.93 16.24 -0.93
C GLY A 199 -4.01 16.82 -2.02
N GLY A 200 -3.45 15.96 -2.88
CA GLY A 200 -2.78 16.35 -4.13
C GLY A 200 -1.25 16.34 -4.18
N LEU A 201 -0.51 15.88 -3.14
CA LEU A 201 0.94 16.16 -3.06
C LEU A 201 1.83 15.02 -2.51
N SER A 202 1.36 13.77 -2.53
CA SER A 202 2.19 12.63 -2.11
C SER A 202 2.64 11.82 -3.32
N TYR A 203 3.77 12.19 -3.92
CA TYR A 203 4.43 11.40 -4.96
C TYR A 203 5.26 10.23 -4.39
N GLY A 204 5.15 9.92 -3.09
CA GLY A 204 5.91 8.89 -2.38
C GLY A 204 6.51 9.40 -1.06
N ASN A 205 7.64 8.85 -0.64
CA ASN A 205 8.33 9.26 0.59
C ASN A 205 9.84 9.04 0.50
N LEU A 206 10.57 9.56 1.49
CA LEU A 206 12.01 9.46 1.55
C LEU A 206 12.47 9.26 2.99
N SER A 207 13.57 8.53 3.14
CA SER A 207 14.26 8.32 4.41
C SER A 207 15.77 8.29 4.22
N ALA A 208 16.49 8.64 5.28
CA ALA A 208 17.94 8.46 5.34
C ALA A 208 18.39 7.98 6.72
N ARG A 209 19.33 7.05 6.73
CA ARG A 209 19.88 6.44 7.92
C ARG A 209 20.57 7.51 8.76
N HIS A 210 20.28 7.52 10.05
CA HIS A 210 20.95 8.37 11.02
C HIS A 210 22.08 7.61 11.73
N ARG A 211 21.76 6.45 12.33
CA ARG A 211 22.72 5.58 13.01
C ARG A 211 22.12 4.21 13.27
N GLY A 212 22.86 3.13 12.94
CA GLY A 212 22.34 1.77 13.13
C GLY A 212 20.99 1.64 12.43
N GLU A 213 19.98 1.15 13.14
CA GLU A 213 18.60 1.04 12.63
C GLU A 213 17.77 2.34 12.75
N HIS A 214 18.33 3.42 13.32
CA HIS A 214 17.62 4.70 13.41
C HIS A 214 17.74 5.47 12.10
N PHE A 215 16.65 6.07 11.64
CA PHE A 215 16.61 6.82 10.39
C PHE A 215 15.62 7.99 10.45
N TRP A 216 15.92 9.03 9.69
CA TRP A 216 15.01 10.14 9.45
C TRP A 216 14.04 9.77 8.34
N MET A 217 12.76 10.11 8.49
CA MET A 217 11.75 9.86 7.47
C MET A 217 10.74 10.99 7.38
N SER A 218 10.27 11.25 6.15
CA SER A 218 9.19 12.21 5.91
C SER A 218 7.86 11.79 6.55
N ALA A 219 7.09 12.74 7.07
CA ALA A 219 5.78 12.50 7.67
C ALA A 219 4.69 12.23 6.63
N SER A 220 3.63 11.54 7.01
CA SER A 220 2.47 11.24 6.14
C SER A 220 1.58 12.48 5.95
N GLY A 221 0.95 12.60 4.78
CA GLY A 221 -0.08 13.61 4.51
C GLY A 221 0.39 15.06 4.36
N ILE A 222 1.70 15.29 4.13
CA ILE A 222 2.28 16.64 3.94
C ILE A 222 2.62 16.92 2.48
N ASP A 223 2.77 18.20 2.13
CA ASP A 223 3.41 18.64 0.88
C ASP A 223 4.90 18.26 0.92
N LYS A 224 5.27 17.18 0.22
CA LYS A 224 6.65 16.67 0.22
C LYS A 224 7.63 17.70 -0.34
N GLY A 225 7.22 18.56 -1.28
CA GLY A 225 8.09 19.62 -1.80
C GLY A 225 8.46 20.70 -0.77
N LYS A 226 7.81 20.71 0.40
CA LYS A 226 7.96 21.72 1.45
C LYS A 226 8.18 21.14 2.85
N ILE A 227 8.79 19.96 2.96
CA ILE A 227 9.17 19.42 4.28
C ILE A 227 10.13 20.38 4.99
N GLY A 228 9.93 20.64 6.28
CA GLY A 228 10.73 21.62 7.01
C GLY A 228 11.04 21.27 8.46
N THR A 229 10.01 20.94 9.24
CA THR A 229 10.08 20.95 10.70
C THR A 229 10.41 19.56 11.26
N VAL A 230 11.48 19.44 12.05
CA VAL A 230 11.79 18.21 12.79
C VAL A 230 10.72 17.93 13.85
N SER A 231 10.42 16.66 14.12
CA SER A 231 9.32 16.21 14.97
C SER A 231 7.92 16.62 14.49
N ARG A 232 7.79 17.02 13.22
CA ARG A 232 6.50 17.27 12.57
C ARG A 232 6.49 16.77 11.14
N ASP A 233 7.37 17.29 10.28
CA ASP A 233 7.47 16.95 8.86
C ASP A 233 8.57 15.91 8.59
N ILE A 234 9.62 15.93 9.42
CA ILE A 234 10.75 14.99 9.40
C ILE A 234 10.85 14.36 10.79
N LEU A 235 10.74 13.04 10.87
CA LEU A 235 10.62 12.28 12.11
C LEU A 235 11.78 11.30 12.24
N LEU A 236 12.32 11.14 13.46
CA LEU A 236 13.35 10.13 13.75
C LEU A 236 12.69 8.82 14.16
N VAL A 237 12.73 7.83 13.28
CA VAL A 237 12.30 6.46 13.56
C VAL A 237 13.42 5.75 14.30
N LYS A 238 13.10 5.14 15.45
CA LYS A 238 14.03 4.37 16.27
C LYS A 238 13.87 2.86 16.15
N GLY A 239 12.71 2.39 15.69
CA GLY A 239 12.46 0.97 15.48
C GLY A 239 11.00 0.62 15.27
N TYR A 240 10.74 -0.68 15.21
CA TYR A 240 9.42 -1.28 15.08
C TYR A 240 9.08 -2.07 16.33
N ASP A 241 7.94 -1.77 16.96
CA ASP A 241 7.37 -2.53 18.08
C ASP A 241 6.41 -3.58 17.51
N GLU A 242 6.91 -4.81 17.35
CA GLU A 242 6.15 -5.94 16.82
C GLU A 242 4.93 -6.29 17.70
N LYS A 243 5.07 -6.18 19.02
CA LYS A 243 3.99 -6.51 19.96
C LYS A 243 2.80 -5.57 19.79
N ASN A 244 3.08 -4.28 19.65
CA ASN A 244 2.05 -3.25 19.47
C ASN A 244 1.72 -2.97 18.00
N ARG A 245 2.45 -3.56 17.04
CA ARG A 245 2.40 -3.27 15.60
C ARG A 245 2.47 -1.77 15.32
N ALA A 246 3.47 -1.12 15.90
CA ALA A 246 3.63 0.33 15.83
C ALA A 246 5.09 0.71 15.56
N MET A 247 5.28 1.76 14.75
CA MET A 247 6.60 2.37 14.62
C MET A 247 6.91 3.22 15.84
N ARG A 248 8.12 3.11 16.37
CA ARG A 248 8.59 3.88 17.51
C ARG A 248 9.45 5.04 17.06
N LEU A 249 9.13 6.24 17.54
CA LEU A 249 9.75 7.49 17.11
C LEU A 249 10.27 8.28 18.30
N SER A 250 11.34 9.04 18.05
CA SER A 250 11.86 10.04 18.97
C SER A 250 11.39 11.42 18.52
N VAL A 251 10.78 12.17 19.42
CA VAL A 251 10.25 13.51 19.14
C VAL A 251 10.71 14.52 20.19
N ILE A 252 10.68 15.79 19.83
CA ILE A 252 10.95 16.91 20.74
C ILE A 252 9.89 16.90 21.85
N PRO A 253 10.28 17.05 23.13
CA PRO A 253 9.32 17.17 24.24
C PRO A 253 8.27 18.26 24.01
N GLY A 254 7.01 17.95 24.31
CA GLY A 254 5.87 18.86 24.09
C GLY A 254 5.55 19.21 22.63
N SER A 255 6.16 18.53 21.64
CA SER A 255 5.81 18.73 20.24
C SER A 255 4.47 18.07 19.86
N HIS A 256 3.94 18.43 18.69
CA HIS A 256 2.72 17.83 18.13
C HIS A 256 3.05 17.13 16.81
N PRO A 257 3.66 15.94 16.87
CA PRO A 257 4.12 15.24 15.67
C PRO A 257 2.96 14.80 14.80
N LEU A 258 3.20 14.85 13.48
CA LEU A 258 2.39 14.09 12.53
C LEU A 258 2.83 12.62 12.57
N ARG A 259 2.01 11.76 11.96
CA ARG A 259 2.41 10.36 11.74
C ARG A 259 3.58 10.29 10.76
N VAL A 260 4.48 9.35 10.94
CA VAL A 260 5.48 9.03 9.91
C VAL A 260 4.79 8.43 8.68
N SER A 261 5.48 8.43 7.53
CA SER A 261 5.00 7.73 6.34
C SER A 261 4.52 6.31 6.68
N VAL A 262 3.46 5.85 6.01
CA VAL A 262 2.91 4.52 6.22
C VAL A 262 3.93 3.42 5.88
N ASP A 263 4.82 3.69 4.93
CA ASP A 263 5.93 2.83 4.48
C ASP A 263 7.10 2.75 5.49
N ALA A 264 6.97 3.30 6.70
CA ALA A 264 8.05 3.31 7.69
C ALA A 264 8.51 1.90 8.09
N VAL A 265 7.59 0.94 8.21
CA VAL A 265 7.92 -0.46 8.54
C VAL A 265 8.73 -1.12 7.43
N GLU A 266 8.44 -0.78 6.19
CA GLU A 266 9.13 -1.30 5.02
C GLU A 266 10.57 -0.78 4.94
N HIS A 267 10.75 0.54 5.15
CA HIS A 267 12.05 1.17 5.20
C HIS A 267 12.89 0.65 6.38
N TRP A 268 12.26 0.44 7.55
CA TRP A 268 12.91 -0.18 8.70
C TRP A 268 13.41 -1.60 8.37
N GLY A 269 12.57 -2.42 7.73
CA GLY A 269 12.94 -3.78 7.31
C GLY A 269 14.15 -3.79 6.38
N ILE A 270 14.14 -2.92 5.37
CA ILE A 270 15.27 -2.76 4.44
C ILE A 270 16.53 -2.30 5.18
N TYR A 271 16.45 -1.25 6.01
CA TYR A 271 17.61 -0.76 6.75
C TYR A 271 18.20 -1.76 7.74
N ARG A 272 17.36 -2.61 8.32
CA ARG A 272 17.79 -3.69 9.23
C ARG A 272 18.53 -4.79 8.48
N LYS A 273 18.05 -5.16 7.29
CA LYS A 273 18.62 -6.25 6.50
C LYS A 273 19.87 -5.83 5.71
N HIS A 274 19.90 -4.59 5.24
CA HIS A 274 20.94 -4.03 4.37
C HIS A 274 21.63 -2.83 5.04
N PRO A 275 22.60 -3.06 5.95
CA PRO A 275 23.29 -2.00 6.68
C PRO A 275 24.05 -1.00 5.78
N GLU A 276 24.43 -1.42 4.58
CA GLU A 276 25.10 -0.63 3.55
C GLU A 276 24.23 0.47 2.92
N ILE A 277 22.90 0.35 2.99
CA ILE A 277 21.97 1.35 2.47
C ILE A 277 21.95 2.58 3.38
N GLY A 278 22.25 3.76 2.82
CA GLY A 278 22.25 5.05 3.51
C GLY A 278 20.95 5.85 3.33
N ALA A 279 20.27 5.71 2.21
CA ALA A 279 19.06 6.46 1.87
C ALA A 279 18.08 5.61 1.04
N LEU A 280 16.80 5.93 1.13
CA LEU A 280 15.75 5.39 0.28
C LEU A 280 14.83 6.52 -0.22
N ILE A 281 14.43 6.40 -1.49
CA ILE A 281 13.36 7.19 -2.08
C ILE A 281 12.33 6.21 -2.64
N HIS A 282 11.08 6.33 -2.17
CA HIS A 282 9.92 5.73 -2.79
C HIS A 282 9.17 6.78 -3.60
N ILE A 283 8.81 6.49 -4.86
CA ILE A 283 7.95 7.35 -5.68
C ILE A 283 6.88 6.60 -6.46
N HIS A 284 5.73 7.25 -6.67
CA HIS A 284 4.61 6.75 -7.49
C HIS A 284 4.84 6.99 -8.99
N ALA A 285 5.98 6.52 -9.48
CA ALA A 285 6.40 6.63 -10.87
C ALA A 285 7.15 5.36 -11.26
N TRP A 286 7.52 5.21 -12.53
CA TRP A 286 8.15 3.99 -13.03
C TRP A 286 9.52 4.23 -13.67
N MET A 287 10.28 3.15 -13.84
CA MET A 287 11.55 3.12 -14.53
C MET A 287 11.70 1.79 -15.28
N ASP A 288 12.09 1.83 -16.55
CA ASP A 288 12.19 0.63 -17.38
C ASP A 288 13.35 -0.29 -16.97
N GLY A 289 13.13 -1.60 -17.13
CA GLY A 289 14.17 -2.61 -16.93
C GLY A 289 14.49 -2.95 -15.48
N ILE A 290 13.65 -2.53 -14.53
CA ILE A 290 13.82 -2.85 -13.10
C ILE A 290 13.08 -4.14 -12.72
N PRO A 291 13.58 -4.92 -11.74
CA PRO A 291 12.84 -6.04 -11.17
C PRO A 291 11.65 -5.50 -10.36
N SER A 292 10.55 -6.26 -10.27
CA SER A 292 9.33 -5.84 -9.56
C SER A 292 8.80 -6.91 -8.63
N THR A 293 8.12 -6.49 -7.57
CA THR A 293 7.32 -7.40 -6.72
C THR A 293 6.25 -8.10 -7.56
N THR A 294 5.84 -9.29 -7.13
CA THR A 294 4.82 -10.09 -7.82
C THR A 294 3.43 -9.96 -7.19
N VAL A 295 3.40 -9.71 -5.87
CA VAL A 295 2.22 -9.50 -5.04
C VAL A 295 2.04 -8.00 -4.76
N ASN A 296 0.79 -7.56 -4.80
CA ASN A 296 0.37 -6.18 -4.51
C ASN A 296 -0.01 -6.04 -3.04
N TYR A 297 0.94 -6.27 -2.12
CA TYR A 297 0.68 -6.04 -0.70
C TYR A 297 0.28 -4.56 -0.46
N PRO A 298 -0.61 -4.28 0.50
CA PRO A 298 -0.87 -2.91 0.91
C PRO A 298 0.39 -2.24 1.43
N CYS A 299 0.53 -0.94 1.21
CA CYS A 299 1.59 -0.14 1.84
C CYS A 299 1.48 -0.11 3.36
N GLY A 300 2.62 -0.02 4.02
CA GLY A 300 2.80 -0.14 5.46
C GLY A 300 2.63 -1.55 5.99
N THR A 301 2.90 -2.57 5.17
CA THR A 301 2.88 -3.97 5.62
C THR A 301 4.30 -4.52 5.77
N VAL A 302 4.48 -5.42 6.74
CA VAL A 302 5.77 -6.12 6.93
C VAL A 302 6.13 -6.92 5.67
N GLU A 303 5.15 -7.57 5.06
CA GLU A 303 5.30 -8.43 3.89
C GLU A 303 5.72 -7.67 2.63
N MET A 304 5.28 -6.42 2.47
CA MET A 304 5.80 -5.54 1.41
C MET A 304 7.29 -5.27 1.64
N GLY A 305 7.70 -4.97 2.86
CA GLY A 305 9.11 -4.76 3.24
C GLY A 305 9.97 -6.00 2.97
N GLU A 306 9.46 -7.19 3.29
CA GLU A 306 10.10 -8.48 3.02
C GLU A 306 10.22 -8.75 1.52
N SER A 307 9.16 -8.50 0.76
CA SER A 307 9.14 -8.68 -0.70
C SER A 307 10.14 -7.77 -1.40
N MET A 308 10.21 -6.51 -0.99
CA MET A 308 11.22 -5.56 -1.48
C MET A 308 12.62 -6.00 -1.11
N SER A 309 12.85 -6.41 0.13
CA SER A 309 14.14 -6.89 0.60
C SER A 309 14.59 -8.14 -0.16
N ALA A 310 13.67 -9.03 -0.53
CA ALA A 310 13.99 -10.21 -1.35
C ALA A 310 14.40 -9.86 -2.79
N LEU A 311 13.93 -8.73 -3.34
CA LEU A 311 14.43 -8.21 -4.62
C LEU A 311 15.83 -7.60 -4.47
N LEU A 312 16.07 -6.86 -3.39
CA LEU A 312 17.39 -6.29 -3.10
C LEU A 312 18.45 -7.37 -2.90
N ASP A 313 18.12 -8.49 -2.24
CA ASP A 313 19.03 -9.64 -2.08
C ASP A 313 19.57 -10.22 -3.40
N GLN A 314 18.83 -10.02 -4.51
CA GLN A 314 19.21 -10.55 -5.82
C GLN A 314 20.23 -9.66 -6.54
N ASP A 315 20.40 -8.41 -6.09
CA ASP A 315 21.36 -7.46 -6.64
C ASP A 315 22.68 -7.55 -5.84
N PRO A 316 23.85 -7.67 -6.49
CA PRO A 316 25.14 -7.61 -5.79
C PRO A 316 25.43 -6.25 -5.14
N HIS A 317 24.67 -5.20 -5.51
CA HIS A 317 24.79 -3.84 -5.01
C HIS A 317 23.44 -3.31 -4.47
N PRO A 318 22.88 -3.91 -3.41
CA PRO A 318 21.59 -3.50 -2.85
C PRO A 318 21.58 -2.04 -2.37
N GLU A 319 22.76 -1.44 -2.13
CA GLU A 319 22.95 -0.02 -1.85
C GLU A 319 22.78 0.91 -3.05
N ARG A 320 22.59 0.37 -4.26
CA ARG A 320 22.46 1.14 -5.52
C ARG A 320 21.42 0.54 -6.48
N THR A 321 20.37 -0.06 -5.93
CA THR A 321 19.32 -0.72 -6.72
C THR A 321 18.09 0.17 -6.87
N VAL A 322 17.33 -0.06 -7.94
CA VAL A 322 15.96 0.45 -8.11
C VAL A 322 15.06 -0.76 -8.32
N ILE A 323 14.02 -0.89 -7.51
CA ILE A 323 13.04 -1.96 -7.59
C ILE A 323 11.65 -1.39 -7.83
N GLY A 324 10.81 -2.14 -8.53
CA GLY A 324 9.42 -1.84 -8.79
C GLY A 324 8.49 -2.45 -7.76
N LEU A 325 7.47 -1.68 -7.38
CA LEU A 325 6.30 -2.14 -6.67
C LEU A 325 5.17 -2.25 -7.69
N ARG A 326 4.72 -3.48 -7.96
CA ARG A 326 3.77 -3.77 -9.05
C ARG A 326 2.54 -2.87 -8.96
N ASN A 327 2.21 -2.17 -10.05
CA ASN A 327 1.07 -1.24 -10.16
C ASN A 327 1.07 -0.05 -9.18
N HIS A 328 2.17 0.17 -8.45
CA HIS A 328 2.27 1.23 -7.43
C HIS A 328 3.33 2.27 -7.78
N GLY A 329 4.58 1.86 -7.94
CA GLY A 329 5.70 2.80 -8.08
C GLY A 329 7.06 2.13 -7.98
N ILE A 330 8.10 2.89 -7.61
CA ILE A 330 9.45 2.37 -7.41
C ILE A 330 9.97 2.70 -6.02
N THR A 331 10.93 1.89 -5.57
CA THR A 331 11.78 2.16 -4.42
C THR A 331 13.23 2.12 -4.88
N ALA A 332 13.98 3.19 -4.61
CA ALA A 332 15.38 3.32 -4.98
C ALA A 332 16.24 3.46 -3.73
N THR A 333 17.29 2.66 -3.64
CA THR A 333 18.23 2.60 -2.51
C THR A 333 19.54 3.27 -2.90
N GLY A 334 20.21 3.94 -1.98
CA GLY A 334 21.45 4.68 -2.23
C GLY A 334 22.32 4.81 -0.99
N PRO A 335 23.62 5.17 -1.12
CA PRO A 335 24.41 5.68 0.00
C PRO A 335 23.93 7.08 0.46
N SER A 336 23.29 7.86 -0.41
CA SER A 336 22.78 9.21 -0.13
C SER A 336 21.69 9.62 -1.12
N PHE A 337 20.93 10.68 -0.84
CA PHE A 337 19.94 11.18 -1.79
C PHE A 337 20.53 11.66 -3.13
N PRO A 338 21.66 12.40 -3.16
CA PRO A 338 22.29 12.78 -4.43
C PRO A 338 22.62 11.58 -5.33
N ASP A 339 23.09 10.46 -4.74
CA ASP A 339 23.33 9.24 -5.50
C ASP A 339 22.04 8.71 -6.15
N ILE A 340 20.98 8.59 -5.36
CA ILE A 340 19.68 8.10 -5.85
C ILE A 340 19.15 9.00 -6.95
N LEU A 341 19.07 10.31 -6.70
CA LEU A 341 18.53 11.28 -7.64
C LEU A 341 19.27 11.25 -8.98
N SER A 342 20.60 11.12 -8.96
CA SER A 342 21.41 11.03 -10.19
C SER A 342 21.08 9.81 -11.05
N ARG A 343 20.64 8.70 -10.43
CA ARG A 343 20.25 7.47 -11.12
C ARG A 343 18.81 7.50 -11.63
N LEU A 344 17.95 8.31 -11.02
CA LEU A 344 16.55 8.47 -11.41
C LEU A 344 16.37 9.58 -12.46
N GLU A 345 17.17 10.64 -12.40
CA GLU A 345 17.05 11.80 -13.28
C GLU A 345 17.06 11.41 -14.76
N GLY A 346 16.05 11.89 -15.51
CA GLY A 346 15.89 11.61 -16.94
C GLY A 346 15.44 10.18 -17.28
N ARG A 347 15.19 9.32 -16.28
CA ARG A 347 14.82 7.90 -16.47
C ARG A 347 13.45 7.54 -15.90
N ILE A 348 12.79 8.47 -15.21
CA ILE A 348 11.47 8.27 -14.62
C ILE A 348 10.37 8.47 -15.67
N LEU A 349 9.48 7.49 -15.75
CA LEU A 349 8.20 7.58 -16.43
C LEU A 349 7.14 7.99 -15.41
N ALA A 350 6.39 9.06 -15.70
CA ALA A 350 5.36 9.55 -14.79
C ALA A 350 4.18 8.58 -14.60
N GLN A 351 4.03 7.59 -15.48
CA GLN A 351 2.98 6.58 -15.43
C GLN A 351 3.56 5.22 -15.09
N VAL A 352 2.86 4.48 -14.23
CA VAL A 352 3.23 3.10 -13.88
C VAL A 352 2.56 2.14 -14.86
N PRO A 353 3.33 1.24 -15.51
CA PRO A 353 2.74 0.25 -16.40
C PRO A 353 1.90 -0.73 -15.58
N MET A 354 0.74 -1.09 -16.14
CA MET A 354 -0.10 -2.15 -15.59
C MET A 354 0.52 -3.50 -16.00
N LEU A 355 1.16 -4.18 -15.05
CA LEU A 355 1.90 -5.43 -15.26
C LEU A 355 1.13 -6.64 -14.76
#